data_AF-A0A8J8J5Y5-F1
#
_entry.id   AF-A0A8J8J5Y5-F1
#
_cell.length_a   1.000
_cell.length_b   1.000
_cell.length_c   1.000
_cell.angle_alpha   90.00
_cell.angle_beta   90.00
_cell.angle_gamma   90.00
#
_symmetry.space_group_name_H-M   'P 1'
#
loop_
_entity.id
_entity.type
_entity.pdbx_description
1 polymer ?
#
loop_
_entity_poly.entity_id
_entity_poly.type
_entity_poly.pdbx_seq_one_letter_code
_entity_poly.pdbx_strand_id
1 'polypeptide(L)'
;METKSQLAVAFLFVLMLPTVRLVHATPIGSLCGPHSVLAPTEYCTFYPFIKVGHNDAIIDLSWDALGPGMSGLPTPSMVGDYYFYFKDGKLYYLGNTTGAYELFYEFYKGLWYLSDGRVINPKDLCVINNVTIPEEIQSELCPCANVSIQSKSYPVVLNGSTLEIIGVDSTYLIKVPPTGNLTLSLRLPENFSLELPPNVTLRAVLLGRGVLIYTRPGRYDTPLDWDEVRVLYYDGNRLEVLNFTRGFENRLPVCKSPTKGENGNKFLLIGVLLLGVGALKIREIRRR
;
A
#
# COMPACT_ATOMS: atom_id res chain seq x y z
N MET A 1 -52.89 -22.65 62.04
CA MET A 1 -52.62 -23.02 60.64
C MET A 1 -52.23 -21.75 59.90
N GLU A 2 -51.12 -21.14 60.31
CA GLU A 2 -49.81 -21.26 59.63
C GLU A 2 -49.86 -20.96 58.13
N THR A 3 -49.98 -19.66 57.85
CA THR A 3 -49.54 -18.94 56.66
C THR A 3 -48.00 -19.04 56.52
N LYS A 4 -47.49 -20.23 56.22
CA LYS A 4 -46.09 -20.48 55.86
C LYS A 4 -45.98 -20.79 54.37
N SER A 5 -46.11 -19.78 53.50
CA SER A 5 -45.73 -19.97 52.08
C SER A 5 -45.55 -18.70 51.24
N GLN A 6 -45.43 -17.52 51.84
CA GLN A 6 -45.20 -16.30 51.05
C GLN A 6 -43.91 -15.54 51.41
N LEU A 7 -43.20 -15.94 52.48
CA LEU A 7 -41.92 -15.32 52.83
C LEU A 7 -40.70 -15.97 52.14
N ALA A 8 -40.84 -17.19 51.61
CA ALA A 8 -39.73 -17.91 50.98
C ALA A 8 -39.49 -17.55 49.50
N VAL A 9 -40.48 -16.94 48.82
CA VAL A 9 -40.35 -16.58 47.40
C VAL A 9 -39.73 -15.19 47.22
N ALA A 10 -39.90 -14.29 48.20
CA ALA A 10 -39.33 -12.95 48.14
C ALA A 10 -37.84 -12.90 48.50
N PHE A 11 -37.31 -13.87 49.26
CA PHE A 11 -35.91 -13.87 49.71
C PHE A 11 -34.93 -14.54 48.72
N LEU A 12 -35.43 -15.33 47.76
CA LEU A 12 -34.58 -15.95 46.74
C LEU A 12 -34.34 -15.05 45.52
N PHE A 13 -35.16 -14.02 45.31
CA PHE A 13 -35.03 -13.10 44.18
C PHE A 13 -34.03 -11.96 44.41
N VAL A 14 -33.57 -11.77 45.65
CA VAL A 14 -32.61 -10.70 46.01
C VAL A 14 -31.16 -11.23 46.10
N LEU A 15 -30.95 -12.54 46.13
CA LEU A 15 -29.62 -13.17 46.18
C LEU A 15 -29.10 -13.68 44.83
N MET A 16 -29.86 -13.48 43.75
CA MET A 16 -29.46 -13.73 42.37
C MET A 16 -29.49 -12.43 41.56
N LEU A 17 -28.98 -11.33 42.15
CA LEU A 17 -28.49 -10.21 41.37
C LEU A 17 -27.07 -10.60 40.91
N PRO A 18 -26.88 -11.16 39.69
CA PRO A 18 -25.57 -11.02 39.09
C PRO A 18 -25.37 -9.51 38.98
N THR A 19 -24.30 -9.06 39.61
CA THR A 19 -23.68 -7.77 39.40
C THR A 19 -23.93 -7.31 37.97
N VAL A 20 -24.83 -6.33 37.81
CA VAL A 20 -24.89 -5.53 36.58
C VAL A 20 -23.60 -4.70 36.58
N ARG A 21 -22.49 -5.36 36.25
CA ARG A 21 -21.40 -4.67 35.61
C ARG A 21 -21.92 -4.42 34.20
N LEU A 22 -22.32 -3.18 33.94
CA LEU A 22 -22.21 -2.62 32.60
C LEU A 22 -20.72 -2.66 32.23
N VAL A 23 -20.27 -3.82 31.78
CA VAL A 23 -19.07 -3.93 30.96
C VAL A 23 -19.54 -3.64 29.55
N HIS A 24 -19.37 -2.39 29.11
CA HIS A 24 -19.28 -2.14 27.68
C HIS A 24 -17.97 -2.79 27.20
N ALA A 25 -18.08 -4.02 26.74
CA ALA A 25 -17.09 -4.73 25.94
C ALA A 25 -17.92 -5.37 24.83
N THR A 26 -17.73 -5.12 23.54
CA THR A 26 -16.56 -4.75 22.73
C THR A 26 -17.10 -4.66 21.29
N PRO A 27 -16.57 -3.86 20.35
CA PRO A 27 -16.28 -4.45 19.05
C PRO A 27 -15.08 -5.37 19.25
N ILE A 28 -15.28 -6.69 19.16
CA ILE A 28 -14.17 -7.62 18.95
C ILE A 28 -13.80 -7.45 17.47
N GLY A 29 -12.85 -6.56 17.23
CA GLY A 29 -12.24 -6.24 15.94
C GLY A 29 -11.44 -4.97 16.16
N SER A 30 -10.11 -4.90 16.04
CA SER A 30 -9.10 -5.80 15.49
C SER A 30 -7.93 -5.93 16.49
N LEU A 31 -7.35 -7.13 16.66
CA LEU A 31 -6.10 -7.36 17.43
C LEU A 31 -4.86 -7.43 16.52
N CYS A 32 -4.94 -6.68 15.42
CA CYS A 32 -3.92 -6.20 14.48
C CYS A 32 -3.56 -7.04 13.25
N GLY A 33 -3.66 -6.35 12.09
CA GLY A 33 -3.23 -6.79 10.76
C GLY A 33 -3.80 -8.14 10.32
N PRO A 34 -3.55 -8.59 9.08
CA PRO A 34 -3.72 -9.99 8.74
C PRO A 34 -2.52 -10.86 9.18
N HIS A 35 -1.53 -10.27 9.85
CA HIS A 35 -0.39 -10.96 10.44
C HIS A 35 -0.25 -10.61 11.93
N SER A 36 -0.35 -11.64 12.79
CA SER A 36 -0.32 -11.49 14.25
C SER A 36 1.13 -11.38 14.75
N VAL A 37 1.66 -10.15 14.84
CA VAL A 37 2.98 -9.89 15.45
C VAL A 37 2.84 -9.32 16.87
N LEU A 38 1.64 -9.29 17.43
CA LEU A 38 1.33 -8.55 18.65
C LEU A 38 0.79 -9.43 19.76
N ALA A 39 1.01 -8.99 20.99
CA ALA A 39 0.43 -9.61 22.16
C ALA A 39 -1.11 -9.43 22.12
N PRO A 40 -1.90 -10.39 22.65
CA PRO A 40 -3.37 -10.36 22.62
C PRO A 40 -4.05 -9.15 23.29
N THR A 41 -3.28 -8.26 23.92
CA THR A 41 -3.75 -7.09 24.67
C THR A 41 -3.29 -5.77 24.06
N GLU A 42 -2.55 -5.81 22.95
CA GLU A 42 -2.08 -4.61 22.26
C GLU A 42 -3.11 -4.18 21.21
N TYR A 43 -3.35 -2.88 21.12
CA TYR A 43 -4.21 -2.27 20.10
C TYR A 43 -3.35 -1.48 19.13
N CYS A 44 -3.75 -1.45 17.85
CA CYS A 44 -2.99 -0.80 16.78
C CYS A 44 -3.64 0.47 16.29
N THR A 45 -2.80 1.44 16.01
CA THR A 45 -3.15 2.64 15.26
C THR A 45 -2.50 2.57 13.89
N PHE A 46 -3.23 2.88 12.81
CA PHE A 46 -2.67 2.88 11.45
C PHE A 46 -2.56 4.28 10.85
N TYR A 47 -1.46 4.52 10.13
CA TYR A 47 -1.20 5.71 9.33
C TYR A 47 -0.79 5.32 7.91
N PRO A 48 -1.63 5.60 6.90
CA PRO A 48 -1.30 5.32 5.51
C PRO A 48 -0.44 6.41 4.90
N PHE A 49 0.65 6.00 4.25
CA PHE A 49 1.45 6.84 3.39
C PHE A 49 1.58 6.21 1.99
N ILE A 50 1.68 7.08 1.00
CA ILE A 50 1.74 6.67 -0.41
C ILE A 50 2.78 7.53 -1.11
N LYS A 51 3.72 6.89 -1.80
CA LYS A 51 4.62 7.53 -2.75
C LYS A 51 4.34 7.03 -4.14
N VAL A 52 4.26 7.96 -5.07
CA VAL A 52 3.85 7.69 -6.44
C VAL A 52 5.06 7.72 -7.37
N GLY A 53 5.09 6.76 -8.29
CA GLY A 53 5.90 6.78 -9.49
C GLY A 53 5.05 7.32 -10.64
N HIS A 54 5.48 7.09 -11.87
CA HIS A 54 4.75 7.61 -13.03
C HIS A 54 3.35 6.99 -13.17
N ASN A 55 3.19 5.67 -12.99
CA ASN A 55 1.91 4.96 -13.19
C ASN A 55 1.69 3.86 -12.13
N ASP A 56 2.33 4.00 -10.98
CA ASP A 56 2.40 3.00 -9.91
C ASP A 56 2.74 3.69 -8.59
N ALA A 57 2.67 2.97 -7.49
CA ALA A 57 2.94 3.53 -6.17
C ALA A 57 3.51 2.47 -5.21
N ILE A 58 4.24 2.95 -4.20
CA ILE A 58 4.46 2.22 -2.96
C ILE A 58 3.47 2.79 -1.94
N ILE A 59 2.74 1.88 -1.30
CA ILE A 59 1.81 2.18 -0.22
C ILE A 59 2.37 1.53 1.03
N ASP A 60 2.62 2.33 2.06
CA ASP A 60 2.96 1.83 3.39
C ASP A 60 1.82 2.15 4.37
N LEU A 61 1.51 1.15 5.19
CA LEU A 61 0.59 1.27 6.32
C LEU A 61 1.43 1.18 7.58
N SER A 62 1.87 2.35 8.06
CA SER A 62 2.55 2.46 9.34
C SER A 62 1.58 2.16 10.46
N TRP A 63 2.07 1.51 11.51
CA TRP A 63 1.27 1.19 12.65
C TRP A 63 2.03 1.27 13.97
N ASP A 64 1.32 1.74 14.99
CA ASP A 64 1.79 1.82 16.37
C ASP A 64 0.94 0.87 17.21
N ALA A 65 1.56 -0.10 17.87
CA ALA A 65 0.91 -0.83 18.95
C ALA A 65 1.10 -0.12 20.27
N LEU A 66 0.01 -0.05 21.02
CA LEU A 66 -0.01 0.53 22.36
C LEU A 66 -0.25 -0.58 23.38
N GLY A 67 0.73 -0.75 24.28
CA GLY A 67 0.74 -1.80 25.29
C GLY A 67 -0.06 -1.45 26.55
N PRO A 68 -0.49 -2.46 27.33
CA PRO A 68 -1.12 -2.23 28.63
C PRO A 68 -0.06 -1.76 29.65
N GLY A 69 0.12 -0.44 29.77
CA GLY A 69 0.76 0.19 30.91
C GLY A 69 1.96 1.07 30.59
N MET A 70 1.75 2.38 30.56
CA MET A 70 2.42 3.31 31.48
C MET A 70 1.43 4.41 31.82
N SER A 71 1.12 4.55 33.10
CA SER A 71 0.18 5.54 33.63
C SER A 71 0.60 6.97 33.24
N GLY A 72 -0.14 7.57 32.31
CA GLY A 72 -0.11 9.01 32.06
C GLY A 72 -0.06 9.44 30.60
N LEU A 73 0.55 8.67 29.70
CA LEU A 73 0.60 8.95 28.25
C LEU A 73 0.72 7.63 27.45
N PRO A 74 0.05 7.50 26.29
CA PRO A 74 0.23 6.36 25.40
C PRO A 74 1.64 6.40 24.79
N THR A 75 2.55 5.57 25.30
CA THR A 75 3.84 5.32 24.64
C THR A 75 3.70 4.06 23.78
N PRO A 76 4.04 4.11 22.47
CA PRO A 76 4.05 2.93 21.62
C PRO A 76 4.91 1.80 22.22
N SER A 77 4.35 0.59 22.33
CA SER A 77 5.09 -0.62 22.72
C SER A 77 5.81 -1.25 21.53
N MET A 78 5.27 -1.09 20.31
CA MET A 78 5.92 -1.47 19.07
C MET A 78 5.49 -0.53 17.94
N VAL A 79 6.37 -0.33 16.97
CA VAL A 79 6.12 0.44 15.74
C VAL A 79 6.64 -0.36 14.55
N GLY A 80 5.92 -0.33 13.44
CA GLY A 80 6.36 -0.93 12.18
C GLY A 80 5.43 -0.58 11.02
N ASP A 81 5.72 -1.07 9.83
CA ASP A 81 4.90 -0.79 8.64
C ASP A 81 4.64 -2.03 7.80
N TYR A 82 3.53 -2.02 7.06
CA TYR A 82 3.27 -2.96 5.97
C TYR A 82 3.47 -2.28 4.62
N TYR A 83 4.28 -2.88 3.74
CA TYR A 83 4.62 -2.30 2.44
C TYR A 83 3.94 -3.07 1.30
N PHE A 84 3.33 -2.31 0.38
CA PHE A 84 2.70 -2.82 -0.82
C PHE A 84 3.16 -2.05 -2.05
N TYR A 85 3.39 -2.77 -3.13
CA TYR A 85 3.50 -2.20 -4.46
C TYR A 85 2.12 -2.19 -5.13
N PHE A 86 1.69 -1.02 -5.59
CA PHE A 86 0.45 -0.84 -6.34
C PHE A 86 0.75 -0.69 -7.84
N LYS A 87 0.11 -1.53 -8.65
CA LYS A 87 0.18 -1.44 -10.12
C LYS A 87 -1.12 -1.92 -10.75
N ASP A 88 -1.69 -1.08 -11.62
CA ASP A 88 -2.86 -1.42 -12.46
C ASP A 88 -4.02 -2.06 -11.69
N GLY A 89 -4.44 -1.43 -10.58
CA GLY A 89 -5.54 -1.91 -9.73
C GLY A 89 -5.18 -3.06 -8.78
N LYS A 90 -3.93 -3.52 -8.77
CA LYS A 90 -3.48 -4.67 -7.97
C LYS A 90 -2.45 -4.26 -6.93
N LEU A 91 -2.51 -4.93 -5.78
CA LEU A 91 -1.54 -4.84 -4.70
C LEU A 91 -0.64 -6.07 -4.68
N TYR A 92 0.65 -5.84 -4.48
CA TYR A 92 1.66 -6.86 -4.26
C TYR A 92 2.37 -6.59 -2.94
N TYR A 93 2.32 -7.54 -2.02
CA TYR A 93 2.97 -7.46 -0.74
C TYR A 93 4.50 -7.50 -0.89
N LEU A 94 5.17 -6.52 -0.29
CA LEU A 94 6.62 -6.38 -0.29
C LEU A 94 7.26 -6.85 1.01
N GLY A 95 6.49 -6.93 2.09
CA GLY A 95 6.98 -7.27 3.42
C GLY A 95 6.49 -6.28 4.46
N ASN A 96 6.95 -6.51 5.68
CA ASN A 96 6.67 -5.65 6.82
C ASN A 96 7.95 -5.42 7.62
N THR A 97 7.92 -4.37 8.44
CA THR A 97 8.95 -4.10 9.43
C THR A 97 8.36 -4.15 10.83
N THR A 98 9.21 -4.43 11.81
CA THR A 98 8.89 -4.41 13.25
C THR A 98 10.08 -3.81 14.00
N GLY A 99 9.83 -2.89 14.93
CA GLY A 99 10.83 -2.39 15.87
C GLY A 99 11.70 -1.24 15.36
N ALA A 100 11.08 -0.16 14.85
CA ALA A 100 11.73 1.07 14.37
C ALA A 100 12.69 0.91 13.17
N TYR A 101 12.76 -0.28 12.57
CA TYR A 101 13.42 -0.47 11.27
C TYR A 101 12.44 -0.04 10.18
N GLU A 102 12.79 0.97 9.38
CA GLU A 102 11.96 1.45 8.28
C GLU A 102 12.58 1.03 6.93
N LEU A 103 11.72 0.68 5.97
CA LEU A 103 12.12 0.43 4.60
C LEU A 103 11.99 1.74 3.83
N PHE A 104 13.11 2.34 3.46
CA PHE A 104 13.12 3.53 2.60
C PHE A 104 13.00 3.10 1.15
N TYR A 105 12.33 3.94 0.34
CA TYR A 105 12.08 3.64 -1.06
C TYR A 105 12.08 4.90 -1.94
N GLU A 106 12.61 4.79 -3.16
CA GLU A 106 12.77 5.89 -4.10
C GLU A 106 12.49 5.44 -5.54
N PHE A 107 11.78 6.27 -6.30
CA PHE A 107 11.51 6.00 -7.71
C PHE A 107 12.55 6.71 -8.58
N TYR A 108 13.41 5.93 -9.22
CA TYR A 108 14.53 6.47 -9.98
C TYR A 108 14.69 5.76 -11.32
N LYS A 109 14.80 6.54 -12.39
CA LYS A 109 14.99 6.06 -13.77
C LYS A 109 14.03 4.91 -14.17
N GLY A 110 12.78 4.97 -13.71
CA GLY A 110 11.74 3.99 -14.06
C GLY A 110 11.70 2.74 -13.18
N LEU A 111 12.45 2.70 -12.08
CA LEU A 111 12.52 1.58 -11.15
C LEU A 111 12.24 2.07 -9.72
N TRP A 112 11.68 1.21 -8.89
CA TRP A 112 11.59 1.46 -7.45
C TRP A 112 12.77 0.79 -6.75
N TYR A 113 13.60 1.60 -6.11
CA TYR A 113 14.71 1.15 -5.28
C TYR A 113 14.28 1.10 -3.83
N LEU A 114 14.70 0.06 -3.12
CA LEU A 114 14.43 -0.14 -1.70
C LEU A 114 15.75 -0.19 -0.92
N SER A 115 15.76 0.33 0.31
CA SER A 115 16.97 0.44 1.14
C SER A 115 17.61 -0.90 1.51
N ASP A 116 16.87 -2.01 1.39
CA ASP A 116 17.35 -3.37 1.63
C ASP A 116 18.01 -4.03 0.39
N GLY A 117 18.28 -3.25 -0.67
CA GLY A 117 18.97 -3.72 -1.87
C GLY A 117 18.06 -4.46 -2.86
N ARG A 118 16.75 -4.42 -2.66
CA ARG A 118 15.77 -4.85 -3.65
C ARG A 118 15.43 -3.73 -4.62
N VAL A 119 15.06 -4.11 -5.83
CA VAL A 119 14.53 -3.21 -6.86
C VAL A 119 13.30 -3.84 -7.50
N ILE A 120 12.21 -3.09 -7.61
CA ILE A 120 11.03 -3.51 -8.36
C ILE A 120 11.17 -2.96 -9.78
N ASN A 121 11.00 -3.84 -10.77
CA ASN A 121 10.88 -3.47 -12.18
C ASN A 121 9.39 -3.36 -12.55
N PRO A 122 8.84 -2.13 -12.72
CA PRO A 122 7.43 -1.93 -13.02
C PRO A 122 6.99 -2.50 -14.37
N LYS A 123 7.94 -2.65 -15.32
CA LYS A 123 7.65 -3.11 -16.68
C LYS A 123 7.44 -4.62 -16.72
N ASP A 124 8.30 -5.36 -16.04
CA ASP A 124 8.26 -6.83 -16.01
C ASP A 124 7.54 -7.38 -14.77
N LEU A 125 7.11 -6.47 -13.87
CA LEU A 125 6.36 -6.76 -12.66
C LEU A 125 7.03 -7.82 -11.77
N CYS A 126 8.29 -7.58 -11.45
CA CYS A 126 9.13 -8.52 -10.70
C CYS A 126 10.16 -7.78 -9.84
N VAL A 127 10.76 -8.51 -8.90
CA VAL A 127 11.81 -8.01 -8.00
C VAL A 127 13.18 -8.51 -8.43
N ILE A 128 14.15 -7.60 -8.42
CA ILE A 128 15.58 -7.86 -8.58
C ILE A 128 16.21 -7.72 -7.18
N ASN A 129 16.98 -8.72 -6.75
CA ASN A 129 17.63 -8.72 -5.43
C ASN A 129 19.12 -8.33 -5.56
N ASN A 130 19.72 -7.91 -4.45
CA ASN A 130 21.15 -7.60 -4.32
C ASN A 130 21.65 -6.57 -5.36
N VAL A 131 20.86 -5.53 -5.59
CA VAL A 131 21.20 -4.46 -6.53
C VAL A 131 22.06 -3.41 -5.82
N THR A 132 23.10 -2.95 -6.49
CA THR A 132 23.86 -1.76 -6.06
C THR A 132 23.00 -0.52 -6.25
N ILE A 133 22.73 0.21 -5.16
CA ILE A 133 21.98 1.46 -5.19
C ILE A 133 22.79 2.54 -5.93
N PRO A 134 22.19 3.27 -6.90
CA PRO A 134 22.85 4.40 -7.56
C PRO A 134 23.25 5.49 -6.57
N GLU A 135 24.44 6.07 -6.76
CA GLU A 135 24.98 7.12 -5.88
C GLU A 135 24.05 8.33 -5.78
N GLU A 136 23.33 8.65 -6.87
CA GLU A 136 22.46 9.83 -6.95
C GLU A 136 21.23 9.77 -6.03
N ILE A 137 20.83 8.56 -5.59
CA ILE A 137 19.66 8.37 -4.72
C ILE A 137 20.04 7.74 -3.38
N GLN A 138 21.33 7.52 -3.13
CA GLN A 138 21.79 6.84 -1.94
C GLN A 138 21.39 7.60 -0.67
N SER A 139 21.42 8.94 -0.69
CA SER A 139 20.99 9.78 0.45
C SER A 139 19.51 9.64 0.78
N GLU A 140 18.65 9.41 -0.22
CA GLU A 140 17.20 9.26 -0.02
C GLU A 140 16.83 7.87 0.54
N LEU A 141 17.71 6.88 0.33
CA LEU A 141 17.55 5.51 0.79
C LEU A 141 18.37 5.19 2.05
N CYS A 142 19.12 6.16 2.57
CA CYS A 142 19.94 6.01 3.77
C CYS A 142 19.32 6.73 4.97
N PRO A 143 19.17 6.05 6.13
CA PRO A 143 18.57 6.62 7.36
C PRO A 143 19.39 7.76 8.00
N CYS A 144 20.56 8.11 7.46
CA CYS A 144 21.47 9.09 8.03
C CYS A 144 21.19 10.54 7.60
N ALA A 145 20.30 10.74 6.62
CA ALA A 145 19.91 12.06 6.15
C ALA A 145 18.49 12.41 6.62
N ASN A 146 18.20 13.70 6.77
CA ASN A 146 16.83 14.17 7.01
C ASN A 146 15.98 13.85 5.77
N VAL A 147 15.28 12.72 5.81
CA VAL A 147 14.39 12.29 4.73
C VAL A 147 13.20 13.24 4.67
N SER A 148 13.13 14.03 3.62
CA SER A 148 11.99 14.89 3.31
C SER A 148 11.04 14.09 2.42
N ILE A 149 10.02 13.47 3.02
CA ILE A 149 8.99 12.75 2.27
C ILE A 149 8.11 13.78 1.54
N GLN A 150 8.38 14.00 0.25
CA GLN A 150 7.58 14.89 -0.60
C GLN A 150 6.81 14.09 -1.66
N SER A 151 5.88 13.23 -1.24
CA SER A 151 4.74 12.89 -2.10
C SER A 151 3.65 13.94 -1.90
N LYS A 152 3.43 14.79 -2.91
CA LYS A 152 2.39 15.82 -2.84
C LYS A 152 1.02 15.14 -2.77
N SER A 153 0.38 15.24 -1.60
CA SER A 153 -0.97 14.72 -1.36
C SER A 153 -1.97 15.88 -1.31
N TYR A 154 -3.11 15.69 -1.98
CA TYR A 154 -4.14 16.71 -2.15
C TYR A 154 -5.32 16.43 -1.22
N PRO A 155 -5.93 17.44 -0.59
CA PRO A 155 -7.16 17.26 0.16
C PRO A 155 -8.32 16.83 -0.76
N VAL A 156 -9.20 15.98 -0.25
CA VAL A 156 -10.39 15.51 -0.96
C VAL A 156 -11.64 15.73 -0.10
N VAL A 157 -12.71 16.21 -0.71
CA VAL A 157 -14.00 16.43 -0.08
C VAL A 157 -15.06 15.53 -0.74
N LEU A 158 -15.85 14.84 0.08
CA LEU A 158 -17.03 14.11 -0.39
C LEU A 158 -18.24 15.05 -0.36
N ASN A 159 -18.78 15.35 -1.54
CA ASN A 159 -19.95 16.20 -1.73
C ASN A 159 -21.07 15.39 -2.40
N GLY A 160 -21.93 14.79 -1.57
CA GLY A 160 -22.95 13.84 -2.03
C GLY A 160 -22.31 12.64 -2.72
N SER A 161 -22.52 12.50 -4.03
CA SER A 161 -21.96 11.43 -4.87
C SER A 161 -20.70 11.83 -5.64
N THR A 162 -20.04 12.92 -5.25
CA THR A 162 -18.83 13.42 -5.93
C THR A 162 -17.67 13.56 -4.96
N LEU A 163 -16.48 13.09 -5.35
CA LEU A 163 -15.22 13.37 -4.68
C LEU A 163 -14.52 14.53 -5.38
N GLU A 164 -14.25 15.61 -4.64
CA GLU A 164 -13.59 16.81 -5.13
C GLU A 164 -12.16 16.87 -4.60
N ILE A 165 -11.17 16.80 -5.49
CA ILE A 165 -9.74 16.89 -5.17
C ILE A 165 -9.31 18.34 -5.39
N ILE A 166 -8.87 19.00 -4.33
CA ILE A 166 -8.71 20.46 -4.31
C ILE A 166 -7.24 20.86 -4.42
N GLY A 167 -6.96 21.93 -5.16
CA GLY A 167 -5.63 22.54 -5.22
C GLY A 167 -4.64 21.70 -6.03
N VAL A 168 -5.13 21.02 -7.07
CA VAL A 168 -4.30 20.20 -7.95
C VAL A 168 -3.41 21.11 -8.79
N ASP A 169 -2.10 20.90 -8.68
CA ASP A 169 -1.12 21.51 -9.58
C ASP A 169 -1.20 20.77 -10.92
N SER A 170 -1.52 21.49 -11.97
CA SER A 170 -1.87 20.90 -13.26
C SER A 170 -0.67 20.39 -14.07
N THR A 171 -0.04 19.30 -13.65
CA THR A 171 1.11 18.76 -14.39
C THR A 171 0.94 17.36 -14.94
N TYR A 172 -0.09 16.59 -14.54
CA TYR A 172 -0.10 15.15 -14.88
C TYR A 172 -1.33 14.60 -15.61
N LEU A 173 -2.46 15.31 -15.72
CA LEU A 173 -3.69 14.73 -16.30
C LEU A 173 -4.33 15.53 -17.46
N ILE A 174 -3.80 16.69 -17.85
CA ILE A 174 -4.42 17.50 -18.92
C ILE A 174 -3.31 18.05 -19.84
N LYS A 175 -3.32 17.64 -21.12
CA LYS A 175 -2.60 18.39 -22.16
C LYS A 175 -3.26 19.78 -22.25
N VAL A 176 -2.46 20.84 -22.10
CA VAL A 176 -2.76 22.31 -22.10
C VAL A 176 -2.51 22.89 -20.70
N PRO A 177 -1.71 23.97 -20.57
CA PRO A 177 -1.27 24.48 -19.27
C PRO A 177 -2.40 25.25 -18.58
N PRO A 178 -2.70 24.95 -17.31
CA PRO A 178 -3.53 25.78 -16.46
C PRO A 178 -2.64 26.46 -15.43
N THR A 179 -2.56 27.78 -15.56
CA THR A 179 -2.16 28.68 -14.48
C THR A 179 -3.34 28.80 -13.51
N GLY A 180 -3.38 27.99 -12.43
CA GLY A 180 -4.38 28.11 -11.36
C GLY A 180 -4.55 26.83 -10.51
N ASN A 181 -5.05 27.00 -9.29
CA ASN A 181 -5.48 25.89 -8.42
C ASN A 181 -6.72 25.22 -9.03
N LEU A 182 -6.58 24.00 -9.55
CA LEU A 182 -7.69 23.25 -10.13
C LEU A 182 -8.38 22.39 -9.07
N THR A 183 -9.68 22.22 -9.23
CA THR A 183 -10.47 21.19 -8.55
C THR A 183 -10.79 20.08 -9.54
N LEU A 184 -10.43 18.85 -9.21
CA LEU A 184 -10.79 17.66 -10.00
C LEU A 184 -11.97 16.96 -9.33
N SER A 185 -13.08 16.81 -10.06
CA SER A 185 -14.30 16.16 -9.56
C SER A 185 -14.43 14.75 -10.12
N LEU A 186 -14.64 13.78 -9.25
CA LEU A 186 -14.84 12.37 -9.57
C LEU A 186 -16.23 11.93 -9.13
N ARG A 187 -17.07 11.48 -10.06
CA ARG A 187 -18.41 11.01 -9.74
C ARG A 187 -18.35 9.56 -9.25
N LEU A 188 -18.92 9.29 -8.08
CA LEU A 188 -19.07 7.96 -7.54
C LEU A 188 -20.13 7.17 -8.34
N PRO A 189 -19.94 5.86 -8.54
CA PRO A 189 -20.98 4.99 -9.07
C PRO A 189 -22.24 5.03 -8.20
N GLU A 190 -23.43 4.91 -8.81
CA GLU A 190 -24.72 5.04 -8.08
C GLU A 190 -24.89 4.03 -6.93
N ASN A 191 -24.26 2.86 -7.03
CA ASN A 191 -24.31 1.81 -6.01
C ASN A 191 -23.13 1.86 -5.03
N PHE A 192 -22.32 2.90 -5.06
CA PHE A 192 -21.16 3.05 -4.19
C PHE A 192 -21.46 4.06 -3.09
N SER A 193 -21.51 3.60 -1.84
CA SER A 193 -21.49 4.47 -0.66
C SER A 193 -20.09 4.45 -0.05
N LEU A 194 -19.60 5.65 0.28
CA LEU A 194 -18.37 5.81 1.06
C LEU A 194 -18.75 6.39 2.41
N GLU A 195 -18.78 5.53 3.42
CA GLU A 195 -18.96 5.95 4.80
C GLU A 195 -17.60 6.37 5.36
N LEU A 196 -17.51 7.63 5.79
CA LEU A 196 -16.32 8.19 6.41
C LEU A 196 -16.56 8.32 7.92
N PRO A 197 -15.71 7.71 8.77
CA PRO A 197 -15.76 7.96 10.20
C PRO A 197 -15.56 9.45 10.51
N PRO A 198 -16.11 9.97 11.62
CA PRO A 198 -16.11 11.41 11.92
C PRO A 198 -14.72 12.02 12.07
N ASN A 199 -13.70 11.21 12.37
CA ASN A 199 -12.33 11.67 12.58
C ASN A 199 -11.41 11.39 11.36
N VAL A 200 -12.00 11.04 10.22
CA VAL A 200 -11.27 10.69 9.01
C VAL A 200 -11.43 11.80 7.97
N THR A 201 -10.31 12.16 7.37
CA THR A 201 -10.26 12.99 6.17
C THR A 201 -9.86 12.14 4.97
N LEU A 202 -10.10 12.65 3.77
CA LEU A 202 -9.64 12.02 2.54
C LEU A 202 -8.48 12.80 1.93
N ARG A 203 -7.51 12.06 1.43
CA ARG A 203 -6.40 12.57 0.64
C ARG A 203 -6.33 11.85 -0.70
N ALA A 204 -5.75 12.50 -1.69
CA ALA A 204 -5.48 11.90 -2.99
C ALA A 204 -4.02 12.08 -3.40
N VAL A 205 -3.49 11.09 -4.08
CA VAL A 205 -2.26 11.19 -4.87
C VAL A 205 -2.57 10.83 -6.32
N LEU A 206 -2.00 11.60 -7.25
CA LEU A 206 -2.23 11.43 -8.67
C LEU A 206 -1.21 10.47 -9.26
N LEU A 207 -1.69 9.55 -10.08
CA LEU A 207 -0.89 8.70 -10.95
C LEU A 207 -1.03 9.22 -12.39
N GLY A 208 -0.09 8.87 -13.27
CA GLY A 208 -0.15 9.27 -14.68
C GLY A 208 -1.40 8.76 -15.42
N ARG A 209 -2.10 7.75 -14.90
CA ARG A 209 -3.34 7.18 -15.46
C ARG A 209 -4.45 6.95 -14.42
N GLY A 210 -4.47 7.72 -13.34
CA GLY A 210 -5.52 7.55 -12.34
C GLY A 210 -5.25 8.29 -11.05
N VAL A 211 -6.04 7.98 -10.03
CA VAL A 211 -5.95 8.60 -8.71
C VAL A 211 -6.06 7.54 -7.63
N LEU A 212 -5.16 7.59 -6.65
CA LEU A 212 -5.34 6.88 -5.39
C LEU A 212 -5.92 7.84 -4.37
N ILE A 213 -7.04 7.46 -3.75
CA ILE A 213 -7.73 8.24 -2.72
C ILE A 213 -7.68 7.42 -1.44
N TYR A 214 -7.30 8.00 -0.32
CA TYR A 214 -7.10 7.26 0.91
C TYR A 214 -7.61 8.00 2.13
N THR A 215 -8.01 7.23 3.14
CA THR A 215 -8.38 7.77 4.45
C THR A 215 -7.12 8.22 5.19
N ARG A 216 -7.22 9.33 5.90
CA ARG A 216 -6.15 9.87 6.75
C ARG A 216 -6.77 10.41 8.03
N PRO A 217 -6.16 10.19 9.21
CA PRO A 217 -6.59 10.88 10.41
C PRO A 217 -6.77 12.38 10.21
N GLY A 218 -7.89 12.93 10.70
CA GLY A 218 -8.12 14.38 10.68
C GLY A 218 -7.14 15.14 11.57
N ARG A 219 -6.56 14.48 12.58
CA ARG A 219 -5.52 15.00 13.45
C ARG A 219 -4.42 13.96 13.61
N TYR A 220 -3.19 14.40 13.84
CA TYR A 220 -2.03 13.50 13.96
C TYR A 220 -2.11 12.55 15.16
N ASP A 221 -2.92 12.90 16.17
CA ASP A 221 -3.10 12.17 17.42
C ASP A 221 -4.35 11.27 17.42
N THR A 222 -5.09 11.23 16.30
CA THR A 222 -6.29 10.41 16.19
C THR A 222 -5.95 9.10 15.49
N PRO A 223 -6.03 7.95 16.19
CA PRO A 223 -5.70 6.68 15.58
C PRO A 223 -6.76 6.24 14.58
N LEU A 224 -6.36 5.49 13.54
CA LEU A 224 -7.27 4.70 12.70
C LEU A 224 -7.19 3.24 13.07
N ASP A 225 -8.34 2.58 13.13
CA ASP A 225 -8.44 1.13 13.13
C ASP A 225 -8.26 0.55 11.71
N TRP A 226 -7.92 -0.74 11.61
CA TRP A 226 -7.64 -1.39 10.32
C TRP A 226 -8.81 -1.31 9.32
N ASP A 227 -10.05 -1.39 9.79
CA ASP A 227 -11.28 -1.28 8.98
C ASP A 227 -11.63 0.16 8.57
N GLU A 228 -11.00 1.14 9.22
CA GLU A 228 -11.07 2.56 8.84
C GLU A 228 -10.01 2.94 7.79
N VAL A 229 -8.98 2.11 7.60
CA VAL A 229 -8.01 2.26 6.52
C VAL A 229 -8.64 1.86 5.19
N ARG A 230 -8.84 2.84 4.31
CA ARG A 230 -9.33 2.60 2.96
C ARG A 230 -8.44 3.30 1.96
N VAL A 231 -8.09 2.58 0.89
CA VAL A 231 -7.49 3.15 -0.31
C VAL A 231 -8.35 2.76 -1.50
N LEU A 232 -8.72 3.75 -2.30
CA LEU A 232 -9.53 3.64 -3.50
C LEU A 232 -8.64 3.95 -4.71
N TYR A 233 -8.85 3.24 -5.80
CA TYR A 233 -8.21 3.53 -7.08
C TYR A 233 -9.27 3.93 -8.12
N TYR A 234 -9.06 5.09 -8.74
CA TYR A 234 -9.87 5.56 -9.86
C TYR A 234 -9.04 5.60 -11.15
N ASP A 235 -9.44 4.86 -12.17
CA ASP A 235 -8.72 4.75 -13.45
C ASP A 235 -9.22 5.73 -14.54
N GLY A 236 -10.20 6.57 -14.22
CA GLY A 236 -10.89 7.44 -15.18
C GLY A 236 -12.30 6.97 -15.54
N ASN A 237 -12.63 5.69 -15.31
CA ASN A 237 -13.92 5.08 -15.62
C ASN A 237 -14.52 4.28 -14.44
N ARG A 238 -13.67 3.66 -13.62
CA ARG A 238 -14.04 2.75 -12.54
C ARG A 238 -13.38 3.19 -11.25
N LEU A 239 -14.10 3.00 -10.15
CA LEU A 239 -13.60 3.18 -8.80
C LEU A 239 -13.55 1.81 -8.12
N GLU A 240 -12.36 1.44 -7.63
CA GLU A 240 -12.12 0.16 -6.97
C GLU A 240 -11.61 0.39 -5.55
N VAL A 241 -12.10 -0.39 -4.59
CA VAL A 241 -11.55 -0.42 -3.22
C VAL A 241 -10.38 -1.39 -3.21
N LEU A 242 -9.20 -0.92 -2.84
CA LEU A 242 -8.02 -1.76 -2.72
C LEU A 242 -8.12 -2.62 -1.45
N ASN A 243 -8.06 -3.93 -1.63
CA ASN A 243 -8.15 -4.89 -0.53
C ASN A 243 -6.75 -5.27 -0.05
N PHE A 244 -6.30 -4.64 1.02
CA PHE A 244 -4.98 -4.91 1.61
C PHE A 244 -4.86 -6.35 2.12
N THR A 245 -5.89 -6.88 2.79
CA THR A 245 -5.94 -8.27 3.28
C THR A 245 -5.65 -9.27 2.15
N ARG A 246 -6.25 -9.06 0.97
CA ARG A 246 -5.97 -9.88 -0.21
C ARG A 246 -4.59 -9.59 -0.83
N GLY A 247 -4.10 -8.36 -0.70
CA GLY A 247 -2.75 -7.98 -1.11
C GLY A 247 -1.65 -8.84 -0.49
N PHE A 248 -1.82 -9.29 0.77
CA PHE A 248 -0.85 -10.15 1.47
C PHE A 248 -0.60 -11.49 0.79
N GLU A 249 -1.60 -12.00 0.07
CA GLU A 249 -1.51 -13.28 -0.64
C GLU A 249 -0.67 -13.16 -1.93
N ASN A 250 -0.43 -11.94 -2.40
CA ASN A 250 0.24 -11.68 -3.68
C ASN A 250 1.65 -11.15 -3.44
N ARG A 251 2.67 -11.90 -3.85
CA ARG A 251 4.06 -11.43 -3.86
C ARG A 251 4.54 -11.26 -5.29
N LEU A 252 5.40 -10.28 -5.52
CA LEU A 252 6.07 -10.14 -6.81
C LEU A 252 7.02 -11.34 -7.02
N PRO A 253 7.06 -11.92 -8.22
CA PRO A 253 8.06 -12.94 -8.56
C PRO A 253 9.46 -12.31 -8.64
N VAL A 254 10.49 -13.15 -8.54
CA VAL A 254 11.86 -12.73 -8.83
C VAL A 254 12.03 -12.63 -10.36
N CYS A 255 12.67 -11.55 -10.82
CA CYS A 255 12.93 -11.36 -12.24
C CYS A 255 13.79 -12.50 -12.79
N LYS A 256 13.38 -13.07 -13.93
CA LYS A 256 14.23 -14.04 -14.63
C LYS A 256 15.47 -13.32 -15.14
N SER A 257 16.65 -13.74 -14.67
CA SER A 257 17.88 -13.32 -15.34
C SER A 257 17.78 -13.75 -16.80
N PRO A 258 18.20 -12.91 -17.76
CA PRO A 258 18.32 -13.36 -19.14
C PRO A 258 19.25 -14.57 -19.12
N THR A 259 18.72 -15.75 -19.44
CA THR A 259 19.52 -16.95 -19.63
C THR A 259 20.53 -16.62 -20.72
N LYS A 260 21.81 -16.52 -20.34
CA LYS A 260 22.92 -16.57 -21.31
C LYS A 260 22.80 -17.92 -22.04
N GLY A 261 22.09 -17.97 -23.16
CA GLY A 261 21.88 -19.26 -23.83
C GLY A 261 21.11 -19.24 -25.15
N GLU A 262 20.09 -18.41 -25.35
CA GLU A 262 19.23 -18.57 -26.56
C GLU A 262 19.60 -17.72 -27.78
N ASN A 263 20.52 -16.76 -27.64
CA ASN A 263 21.02 -15.96 -28.77
C ASN A 263 22.37 -16.45 -29.34
N GLY A 264 22.99 -17.50 -28.76
CA GLY A 264 24.27 -18.04 -29.21
C GLY A 264 24.20 -18.90 -30.48
N ASN A 265 23.04 -19.51 -30.79
CA ASN A 265 22.92 -20.46 -31.90
C ASN A 265 22.29 -19.90 -33.18
N LYS A 266 21.63 -18.73 -33.15
CA LYS A 266 21.06 -18.14 -34.38
C LYS A 266 22.10 -17.45 -35.27
N PHE A 267 23.19 -16.93 -34.71
CA PHE A 267 24.27 -16.31 -35.49
C PHE A 267 25.25 -17.34 -36.09
N LEU A 268 25.38 -18.52 -35.50
CA LEU A 268 26.23 -19.59 -36.02
C LEU A 268 25.62 -20.28 -37.25
N LEU A 269 24.29 -20.43 -37.30
CA LEU A 269 23.57 -20.97 -38.46
C LEU A 269 23.60 -20.02 -39.67
N ILE A 270 23.57 -18.69 -39.46
CA ILE A 270 23.67 -17.71 -40.56
C ILE A 270 25.11 -17.62 -41.09
N GLY A 271 26.12 -17.72 -40.21
CA GLY A 271 27.54 -17.73 -40.62
C GLY A 271 27.93 -18.95 -41.46
N VAL A 272 27.40 -20.14 -41.15
CA VAL A 272 27.67 -21.36 -41.92
C VAL A 272 26.95 -21.36 -43.28
N LEU A 273 25.75 -20.80 -43.37
CA LEU A 273 25.03 -20.67 -44.64
C LEU A 273 25.70 -19.67 -45.61
N LEU A 274 26.26 -18.56 -45.11
CA LEU A 274 26.96 -17.58 -45.96
C LEU A 274 28.32 -18.10 -46.46
N LEU A 275 29.05 -18.88 -45.65
CA LEU A 275 30.29 -19.54 -46.10
C LEU A 275 30.02 -20.68 -47.10
N GLY A 276 28.90 -21.41 -46.93
CA GLY A 276 28.48 -22.45 -47.88
C GLY A 276 28.11 -21.92 -49.26
N VAL A 277 27.40 -20.79 -49.33
CA VAL A 277 27.03 -20.15 -50.61
C VAL A 277 28.24 -19.46 -51.27
N GLY A 278 29.15 -18.89 -50.48
CA GLY A 278 30.40 -18.32 -50.99
C GLY A 278 31.33 -19.36 -51.62
N ALA A 279 31.46 -20.53 -51.00
CA ALA A 279 32.29 -21.63 -51.52
C ALA A 279 31.73 -22.25 -52.82
N LEU A 280 30.40 -22.31 -52.96
CA LEU A 280 29.75 -22.80 -54.19
C LEU A 280 29.95 -21.83 -55.36
N LYS A 281 29.86 -20.52 -55.12
CA LYS A 281 30.05 -19.50 -56.17
C LYS A 281 31.48 -19.42 -56.68
N ILE A 282 32.48 -19.63 -55.82
CA ILE A 282 33.91 -19.62 -56.21
C ILE A 282 34.26 -20.88 -57.02
N ARG A 283 33.60 -22.02 -56.75
CA ARG A 283 33.85 -23.26 -57.50
C ARG A 283 33.27 -23.25 -58.91
N GLU A 284 32.22 -22.47 -59.14
CA GLU A 284 31.56 -22.34 -60.45
C GLU A 284 32.30 -21.38 -61.40
N ILE A 285 32.97 -20.35 -60.85
CA ILE A 285 33.81 -19.41 -61.62
C ILE A 285 35.12 -20.08 -62.10
N ARG A 286 35.62 -21.11 -61.39
CA ARG A 286 36.83 -21.85 -61.80
C ARG A 286 36.60 -22.94 -62.86
N ARG A 287 35.35 -23.19 -63.26
CA ARG A 287 34.96 -24.24 -64.24
C ARG A 287 34.47 -23.69 -65.58
N ARG A 288 34.46 -22.37 -65.77
CA ARG A 288 34.31 -21.71 -67.08
C ARG A 288 35.65 -21.13 -67.49
#